data_AF-A0A954MWH5-F1
#
_entry.id   AF-A0A954MWH5-F1
#
_cell.length_a   1.000
_cell.length_b   1.000
_cell.length_c   1.000
_cell.angle_alpha   90.00
_cell.angle_beta   90.00
_cell.angle_gamma   90.00
#
_symmetry.space_group_name_H-M   'P 1'
#
loop_
_entity.id
_entity.type
_entity.pdbx_description
1 polymer ?
#
loop_
_entity_poly.entity_id
_entity_poly.type
_entity_poly.pdbx_seq_one_letter_code
_entity_poly.pdbx_strand_id
1 'polypeptide(L)'
;MRVNESAMLRAAVVMVSVWFAGSLASCASSEGGEMKVPLSFSGGHEIGKKDFGRPVVLIAAALEVKPEVFREAFSGVTPARGRGPSREEAQKNKAALMKVLAPHKVTNERLDEVSNYYRFRPEKMELWPTTPAKGYAVVEEGKIKSITMTSPGSGYCSPPKVTVKGVSGVEFEVTLSFNKDLKKNGGVERCVVKE
;
A
#
# COMPACT_ATOMS: atom_id res chain seq x y z
N MET A 1 30.12 6.41 67.13
CA MET A 1 30.15 7.86 66.83
C MET A 1 29.02 8.11 65.83
N ARG A 2 27.77 8.51 66.15
CA ARG A 2 27.26 9.49 67.15
C ARG A 2 28.02 10.82 66.96
N VAL A 3 27.44 11.99 66.67
CA VAL A 3 26.14 12.60 67.04
C VAL A 3 25.87 13.84 66.14
N ASN A 4 24.58 14.13 65.86
CA ASN A 4 23.82 15.41 65.74
C ASN A 4 24.40 16.66 65.03
N GLU A 5 23.63 17.27 64.10
CA GLU A 5 22.56 18.28 64.33
C GLU A 5 22.98 19.49 65.18
N SER A 6 23.01 20.68 64.57
CA SER A 6 22.27 21.86 65.04
C SER A 6 22.64 23.10 64.21
N ALA A 7 21.64 23.76 63.63
CA ALA A 7 21.37 25.18 63.89
C ALA A 7 20.24 25.67 62.99
N MET A 8 19.15 26.03 63.65
CA MET A 8 18.02 26.79 63.13
C MET A 8 18.48 28.10 62.51
N LEU A 9 17.80 28.54 61.44
CA LEU A 9 17.60 29.96 61.19
C LEU A 9 16.18 30.21 60.71
N ARG A 10 15.45 30.92 61.58
CA ARG A 10 14.11 31.47 61.39
C ARG A 10 14.20 32.67 60.46
N ALA A 11 13.34 32.72 59.43
CA ALA A 11 12.90 33.96 58.79
C ALA A 11 11.56 33.65 58.10
N ALA A 12 10.45 34.02 58.73
CA ALA A 12 9.75 35.28 58.54
C ALA A 12 8.77 35.20 57.36
N VAL A 13 7.50 35.23 57.77
CA VAL A 13 6.27 35.29 57.01
C VAL A 13 6.29 36.44 56.01
N VAL A 14 5.94 36.16 54.75
CA VAL A 14 5.28 37.14 53.87
C VAL A 14 4.18 36.39 53.12
N MET A 15 2.94 36.53 53.60
CA MET A 15 1.74 36.24 52.83
C MET A 15 1.60 37.32 51.76
N VAL A 16 1.75 36.95 50.49
CA VAL A 16 1.25 37.76 49.37
C VAL A 16 0.11 36.98 48.72
N SER A 17 -1.10 37.36 49.10
CA SER A 17 -2.34 37.01 48.44
C SER A 17 -2.43 37.79 47.13
N VAL A 18 -2.08 37.17 46.00
CA VAL A 18 -2.46 37.68 44.68
C VAL A 18 -3.79 37.05 44.29
N TRP A 19 -4.84 37.86 44.36
CA TRP A 19 -6.11 37.58 43.70
C TRP A 19 -5.92 37.76 42.19
N PHE A 20 -5.89 36.67 41.44
CA PHE A 20 -6.11 36.72 39.99
C PHE A 20 -7.58 36.39 39.71
N ALA A 21 -8.41 37.43 39.71
CA ALA A 21 -9.70 37.39 39.04
C ALA A 21 -9.45 37.69 37.56
N GLY A 22 -9.94 36.84 36.65
CA GLY A 22 -9.94 37.21 35.23
C GLY A 22 -10.08 36.08 34.23
N SER A 23 -11.33 35.79 33.88
CA SER A 23 -11.78 35.30 32.57
C SER A 23 -11.43 33.86 32.19
N LEU A 24 -12.38 32.95 32.45
CA LEU A 24 -12.63 31.80 31.60
C LEU A 24 -13.16 32.31 30.25
N ALA A 25 -12.26 32.72 29.36
CA ALA A 25 -12.57 32.74 27.94
C ALA A 25 -12.53 31.29 27.44
N SER A 26 -13.64 30.58 27.65
CA SER A 26 -13.93 29.39 26.85
C SER A 26 -14.26 29.88 25.44
N CYS A 27 -13.23 30.10 24.63
CA CYS A 27 -13.40 30.06 23.18
C CYS A 27 -13.68 28.61 22.83
N ALA A 28 -14.95 28.24 22.90
CA ALA A 28 -15.47 27.17 22.06
C ALA A 28 -15.36 27.67 20.62
N SER A 29 -14.17 27.52 20.05
CA SER A 29 -14.01 27.56 18.60
C SER A 29 -14.68 26.30 18.08
N SER A 30 -15.97 26.40 17.74
CA SER A 30 -16.52 25.56 16.69
C SER A 30 -15.95 26.06 15.36
N GLU A 31 -14.64 25.89 15.17
CA GLU A 31 -14.10 25.90 13.82
C GLU A 31 -14.54 24.58 13.22
N GLY A 32 -15.53 24.64 12.33
CA GLY A 32 -15.71 23.66 11.26
C GLY A 32 -14.48 23.70 10.35
N GLY A 33 -13.31 23.44 10.93
CA GLY A 33 -12.02 23.55 10.29
C GLY A 33 -11.77 22.30 9.47
N GLU A 34 -11.31 22.51 8.24
CA GLU A 34 -10.82 21.45 7.39
C GLU A 34 -9.72 20.64 8.10
N MET A 35 -9.99 19.37 8.37
CA MET A 35 -9.03 18.45 8.96
C MET A 35 -8.37 17.59 7.88
N LYS A 36 -7.04 17.54 7.87
CA LYS A 36 -6.30 16.55 7.07
C LYS A 36 -6.24 15.22 7.81
N VAL A 37 -6.92 14.21 7.26
CA VAL A 37 -6.98 12.87 7.84
C VAL A 37 -6.25 11.87 6.93
N PRO A 38 -5.28 11.09 7.43
CA PRO A 38 -4.61 10.08 6.62
C PRO A 38 -5.56 9.00 6.09
N LEU A 39 -5.35 8.58 4.84
CA LEU A 39 -6.03 7.42 4.26
C LEU A 39 -5.41 6.12 4.76
N SER A 40 -6.23 5.11 5.02
CA SER A 40 -5.78 3.74 5.31
C SER A 40 -6.14 2.83 4.14
N PHE A 41 -5.14 2.11 3.60
CA PHE A 41 -5.30 1.17 2.51
C PHE A 41 -5.16 -0.27 3.02
N SER A 42 -6.06 -1.15 2.59
CA SER A 42 -6.04 -2.58 2.96
C SER A 42 -6.46 -3.46 1.78
N GLY A 43 -5.97 -4.70 1.74
CA GLY A 43 -6.21 -5.61 0.61
C GLY A 43 -5.50 -5.17 -0.68
N GLY A 44 -6.11 -5.45 -1.84
CA GLY A 44 -5.62 -5.01 -3.16
C GLY A 44 -4.58 -5.94 -3.78
N HIS A 45 -4.46 -7.15 -3.24
CA HIS A 45 -3.53 -8.20 -3.69
C HIS A 45 -4.28 -9.47 -4.08
N GLU A 46 -5.56 -9.34 -4.41
CA GLU A 46 -6.41 -10.45 -4.79
C GLU A 46 -6.06 -10.91 -6.21
N ILE A 47 -5.77 -12.19 -6.34
CA ILE A 47 -5.33 -12.83 -7.58
C ILE A 47 -6.53 -13.49 -8.26
N GLY A 48 -6.58 -13.48 -9.59
CA GLY A 48 -7.62 -14.18 -10.34
C GLY A 48 -7.60 -15.69 -10.08
N LYS A 49 -8.79 -16.32 -10.04
CA LYS A 49 -8.93 -17.78 -9.82
C LYS A 49 -8.11 -18.64 -10.78
N LYS A 50 -7.83 -18.12 -11.99
CA LYS A 50 -7.09 -18.79 -13.07
C LYS A 50 -5.62 -18.40 -13.14
N ASP A 51 -5.13 -17.59 -12.21
CA ASP A 51 -3.77 -17.04 -12.26
C ASP A 51 -2.79 -17.84 -11.39
N PHE A 52 -3.26 -18.95 -10.76
CA PHE A 52 -2.45 -19.95 -10.06
C PHE A 52 -1.42 -19.36 -9.08
N GLY A 53 -1.84 -18.35 -8.30
CA GLY A 53 -1.01 -17.71 -7.29
C GLY A 53 -0.02 -16.66 -7.83
N ARG A 54 -0.17 -16.22 -9.09
CA ARG A 54 0.68 -15.18 -9.69
C ARG A 54 -0.12 -13.90 -9.95
N PRO A 55 0.46 -12.71 -9.78
CA PRO A 55 -0.19 -11.46 -10.13
C PRO A 55 -0.12 -11.23 -11.65
N VAL A 56 -0.91 -11.98 -12.42
CA VAL A 56 -0.87 -11.95 -13.89
C VAL A 56 -1.08 -10.54 -14.44
N VAL A 57 -1.95 -9.74 -13.82
CA VAL A 57 -2.19 -8.35 -14.24
C VAL A 57 -0.91 -7.50 -14.16
N LEU A 58 -0.14 -7.64 -13.07
CA LEU A 58 1.13 -6.93 -12.91
C LEU A 58 2.18 -7.42 -13.90
N ILE A 59 2.31 -8.75 -14.05
CA ILE A 59 3.30 -9.33 -14.95
C ILE A 59 3.00 -8.94 -16.39
N ALA A 60 1.75 -9.07 -16.84
CA ALA A 60 1.34 -8.72 -18.19
C ALA A 60 1.59 -7.24 -18.49
N ALA A 61 1.24 -6.35 -17.57
CA ALA A 61 1.54 -4.92 -17.68
C ALA A 61 3.04 -4.63 -17.77
N ALA A 62 3.85 -5.29 -16.93
CA ALA A 62 5.30 -5.13 -16.94
C ALA A 62 5.96 -5.65 -18.24
N LEU A 63 5.28 -6.55 -18.94
CA LEU A 63 5.67 -7.09 -20.25
C LEU A 63 5.00 -6.35 -21.42
N GLU A 64 4.17 -5.34 -21.16
CA GLU A 64 3.41 -4.59 -22.16
C GLU A 64 2.49 -5.47 -23.01
N VAL A 65 1.92 -6.51 -22.41
CA VAL A 65 0.94 -7.42 -23.04
C VAL A 65 -0.38 -7.41 -22.28
N LYS A 66 -1.46 -7.82 -22.97
CA LYS A 66 -2.75 -8.03 -22.30
C LYS A 66 -2.66 -9.22 -21.33
N PRO A 67 -3.37 -9.20 -20.17
CA PRO A 67 -3.43 -10.34 -19.25
C PRO A 67 -3.86 -11.64 -19.93
N GLU A 68 -4.76 -11.58 -20.91
CA GLU A 68 -5.28 -12.73 -21.65
C GLU A 68 -4.18 -13.40 -22.49
N VAL A 69 -3.33 -12.60 -23.15
CA VAL A 69 -2.18 -13.09 -23.92
C VAL A 69 -1.18 -13.81 -23.00
N PHE A 70 -0.94 -13.23 -21.81
CA PHE A 70 -0.05 -13.87 -20.85
C PHE A 70 -0.63 -15.18 -20.31
N ARG A 71 -1.94 -15.26 -20.05
CA ARG A 71 -2.61 -16.51 -19.66
C ARG A 71 -2.54 -17.56 -20.77
N GLU A 72 -2.73 -17.16 -22.01
CA GLU A 72 -2.57 -18.04 -23.16
C GLU A 72 -1.15 -18.61 -23.24
N ALA A 73 -0.12 -17.75 -23.11
CA ALA A 73 1.28 -18.20 -23.07
C ALA A 73 1.52 -19.24 -21.98
N PHE A 74 0.95 -19.01 -20.78
CA PHE A 74 1.08 -19.94 -19.65
C PHE A 74 0.30 -21.24 -19.82
N SER A 75 -0.74 -21.28 -20.66
CA SER A 75 -1.49 -22.51 -20.93
C SER A 75 -0.64 -23.58 -21.62
N GLY A 76 0.42 -23.18 -22.33
CA GLY A 76 1.39 -24.08 -22.96
C GLY A 76 2.52 -24.57 -22.04
N VAL A 77 2.57 -24.09 -20.79
CA VAL A 77 3.59 -24.48 -19.81
C VAL A 77 3.11 -25.70 -19.03
N THR A 78 4.01 -26.68 -18.85
CA THR A 78 3.75 -27.85 -18.01
C THR A 78 4.52 -27.73 -16.70
N PRO A 79 3.86 -27.43 -15.56
CA PRO A 79 4.54 -27.32 -14.27
C PRO A 79 5.09 -28.66 -13.79
N ALA A 80 6.28 -28.64 -13.21
CA ALA A 80 6.79 -29.78 -12.46
C ALA A 80 5.99 -29.91 -11.15
N ARG A 81 5.25 -31.01 -10.99
CA ARG A 81 4.42 -31.25 -9.80
C ARG A 81 5.27 -31.83 -8.68
N GLY A 82 5.21 -31.23 -7.48
CA GLY A 82 5.89 -31.76 -6.28
C GLY A 82 7.42 -31.66 -6.28
N ARG A 83 8.02 -31.07 -7.33
CA ARG A 83 9.47 -30.83 -7.44
C ARG A 83 9.74 -29.59 -8.30
N GLY A 84 10.97 -29.10 -8.27
CA GLY A 84 11.44 -28.13 -9.26
C GLY A 84 11.52 -28.73 -10.68
N PRO A 85 11.39 -27.90 -11.73
CA PRO A 85 11.59 -28.36 -13.10
C PRO A 85 13.04 -28.76 -13.36
N SER A 86 13.24 -29.81 -14.14
CA SER A 86 14.55 -30.12 -14.72
C SER A 86 14.96 -29.04 -15.73
N ARG A 87 16.23 -29.01 -16.10
CA ARG A 87 16.75 -28.05 -17.10
C ARG A 87 15.98 -28.14 -18.43
N GLU A 88 15.72 -29.36 -18.90
CA GLU A 88 15.00 -29.57 -20.16
C GLU A 88 13.53 -29.15 -20.07
N GLU A 89 12.83 -29.44 -18.97
CA GLU A 89 11.45 -28.98 -18.75
C GLU A 89 11.37 -27.45 -18.69
N ALA A 90 12.31 -26.81 -17.99
CA ALA A 90 12.39 -25.36 -17.94
C ALA A 90 12.62 -24.76 -19.33
N GLN A 91 13.51 -25.35 -20.15
CA GLN A 91 13.74 -24.91 -21.53
C GLN A 91 12.51 -25.09 -22.41
N LYS A 92 11.81 -26.24 -22.33
CA LYS A 92 10.56 -26.49 -23.08
C LYS A 92 9.47 -25.49 -22.70
N ASN A 93 9.28 -25.26 -21.40
CA ASN A 93 8.32 -24.29 -20.90
C ASN A 93 8.68 -22.86 -21.33
N LYS A 94 9.98 -22.51 -21.31
CA LYS A 94 10.45 -21.21 -21.81
C LYS A 94 10.17 -21.05 -23.30
N ALA A 95 10.45 -22.06 -24.11
CA ALA A 95 10.16 -22.04 -25.55
C ALA A 95 8.65 -21.88 -25.82
N ALA A 96 7.79 -22.57 -25.06
CA ALA A 96 6.34 -22.42 -25.16
C ALA A 96 5.87 -20.99 -24.84
N LEU A 97 6.39 -20.38 -23.77
CA LEU A 97 6.09 -18.98 -23.42
C LEU A 97 6.54 -18.01 -24.52
N MET A 98 7.77 -18.17 -25.00
CA MET A 98 8.35 -17.26 -26.01
C MET A 98 7.64 -17.37 -27.36
N LYS A 99 7.06 -18.53 -27.70
CA LYS A 99 6.25 -18.69 -28.93
C LYS A 99 5.07 -17.72 -28.98
N VAL A 100 4.42 -17.46 -27.84
CA VAL A 100 3.27 -16.54 -27.74
C VAL A 100 3.72 -15.11 -27.47
N LEU A 101 4.76 -14.91 -26.65
CA LEU A 101 5.16 -13.58 -26.18
C LEU A 101 6.12 -12.83 -27.13
N ALA A 102 6.94 -13.54 -27.91
CA ALA A 102 7.90 -12.90 -28.82
C ALA A 102 7.24 -11.99 -29.88
N PRO A 103 6.08 -12.33 -30.49
CA PRO A 103 5.34 -11.42 -31.36
C PRO A 103 4.95 -10.09 -30.70
N HIS A 104 4.81 -10.07 -29.37
CA HIS A 104 4.54 -8.86 -28.59
C HIS A 104 5.81 -8.13 -28.14
N LYS A 105 6.97 -8.41 -28.76
CA LYS A 105 8.27 -7.78 -28.46
C LYS A 105 8.80 -8.08 -27.06
N VAL A 106 8.29 -9.12 -26.40
CA VAL A 106 8.82 -9.59 -25.13
C VAL A 106 10.11 -10.37 -25.39
N THR A 107 11.19 -9.99 -24.72
CA THR A 107 12.46 -10.74 -24.76
C THR A 107 12.51 -11.81 -23.69
N ASN A 108 13.36 -12.81 -23.90
CA ASN A 108 13.61 -13.87 -22.94
C ASN A 108 14.09 -13.29 -21.59
N GLU A 109 15.01 -12.34 -21.65
CA GLU A 109 15.64 -11.67 -20.52
C GLU A 109 14.60 -10.86 -19.74
N ARG A 110 13.75 -10.10 -20.45
CA ARG A 110 12.68 -9.31 -19.82
C ARG A 110 11.66 -10.20 -19.14
N LEU A 111 11.29 -11.32 -19.76
CA LEU A 111 10.38 -12.28 -19.16
C LEU A 111 10.96 -12.89 -17.87
N ASP A 112 12.27 -13.20 -17.85
CA ASP A 112 12.93 -13.72 -16.65
C ASP A 112 13.01 -12.67 -15.54
N GLU A 113 13.36 -11.43 -15.87
CA GLU A 113 13.39 -10.31 -14.94
C GLU A 113 12.03 -10.14 -14.24
N VAL A 114 10.96 -9.97 -15.02
CA VAL A 114 9.61 -9.74 -14.50
C VAL A 114 9.10 -10.96 -13.70
N SER A 115 9.31 -12.18 -14.23
CA SER A 115 8.86 -13.41 -13.57
C SER A 115 9.59 -13.67 -12.26
N ASN A 116 10.87 -13.30 -12.17
CA ASN A 116 11.64 -13.41 -10.93
C ASN A 116 11.24 -12.33 -9.92
N TYR A 117 10.93 -11.12 -10.37
CA TYR A 117 10.46 -10.04 -9.50
C TYR A 117 9.13 -10.39 -8.81
N TYR A 118 8.13 -10.86 -9.57
CA TYR A 118 6.82 -11.25 -9.04
C TYR A 118 6.73 -12.71 -8.59
N ARG A 119 7.88 -13.37 -8.36
CA ARG A 119 7.89 -14.76 -7.91
C ARG A 119 7.34 -14.84 -6.48
N PHE A 120 6.13 -15.37 -6.34
CA PHE A 120 5.59 -15.76 -5.03
C PHE A 120 6.47 -16.84 -4.40
N ARG A 121 6.82 -16.67 -3.12
CA ARG A 121 7.62 -17.63 -2.35
C ARG A 121 6.75 -18.17 -1.19
N PRO A 122 5.99 -19.26 -1.43
CA PRO A 122 5.07 -19.80 -0.43
C PRO A 122 5.74 -20.16 0.89
N GLU A 123 6.97 -20.67 0.83
CA GLU A 123 7.77 -21.09 2.00
C GLU A 123 8.03 -19.94 2.99
N LYS A 124 8.01 -18.70 2.52
CA LYS A 124 8.19 -17.50 3.34
C LYS A 124 6.87 -16.79 3.64
N MET A 125 5.75 -17.29 3.11
CA MET A 125 4.47 -16.56 3.02
C MET A 125 4.65 -15.14 2.48
N GLU A 126 5.67 -14.94 1.64
CA GLU A 126 6.09 -13.63 1.18
C GLU A 126 5.36 -13.35 -0.13
N LEU A 127 4.49 -12.33 -0.11
CA LEU A 127 3.93 -11.73 -1.31
C LEU A 127 5.07 -11.22 -2.21
N TRP A 128 4.78 -10.97 -3.49
CA TRP A 128 5.72 -10.23 -4.33
C TRP A 128 6.05 -8.86 -3.69
N PRO A 129 7.10 -8.16 -4.15
CA PRO A 129 7.42 -6.84 -3.61
C PRO A 129 6.23 -5.87 -3.76
N THR A 130 5.80 -5.29 -2.64
CA THR A 130 4.73 -4.28 -2.60
C THR A 130 5.19 -3.06 -1.82
N THR A 131 4.62 -1.91 -2.14
CA THR A 131 4.81 -0.67 -1.39
C THR A 131 3.43 -0.07 -1.11
N PRO A 132 3.07 0.20 0.16
CA PRO A 132 1.75 0.73 0.47
C PRO A 132 1.57 2.16 -0.09
N ALA A 133 0.38 2.42 -0.61
CA ALA A 133 -0.05 3.77 -0.99
C ALA A 133 -0.21 4.67 0.25
N LYS A 134 0.01 5.97 0.07
CA LYS A 134 -0.13 6.99 1.12
C LYS A 134 -0.86 8.20 0.57
N GLY A 135 -1.75 8.76 1.37
CA GLY A 135 -2.50 9.97 1.03
C GLY A 135 -3.26 10.49 2.25
N TYR A 136 -3.93 11.61 2.08
CA TYR A 136 -4.82 12.18 3.08
C TYR A 136 -6.10 12.71 2.42
N ALA A 137 -7.20 12.68 3.17
CA ALA A 137 -8.44 13.36 2.83
C ALA A 137 -8.53 14.67 3.61
N VAL A 138 -9.10 15.70 2.99
CA VAL A 138 -9.55 16.90 3.68
C VAL A 138 -11.02 16.69 4.06
N VAL A 139 -11.29 16.71 5.36
CA VAL A 139 -12.61 16.45 5.93
C VAL A 139 -13.14 17.73 6.59
N GLU A 140 -14.35 18.11 6.24
CA GLU A 140 -15.06 19.29 6.78
C GLU A 140 -16.45 18.81 7.21
N GLU A 141 -16.83 19.07 8.47
CA GLU A 141 -18.13 18.64 9.03
C GLU A 141 -18.44 17.13 8.85
N GLY A 142 -17.41 16.28 8.90
CA GLY A 142 -17.56 14.83 8.71
C GLY A 142 -17.75 14.37 7.26
N LYS A 143 -17.68 15.30 6.29
CA LYS A 143 -17.72 15.00 4.85
C LYS A 143 -16.35 15.17 4.21
N ILE A 144 -16.06 14.34 3.22
CA ILE A 144 -14.81 14.41 2.46
C ILE A 144 -14.95 15.49 1.39
N LYS A 145 -14.11 16.52 1.45
CA LYS A 145 -14.05 17.62 0.48
C LYS A 145 -13.08 17.33 -0.66
N SER A 146 -11.92 16.77 -0.32
CA SER A 146 -10.90 16.40 -1.31
C SER A 146 -10.03 15.25 -0.83
N ILE A 147 -9.39 14.56 -1.78
CA ILE A 147 -8.46 13.47 -1.51
C ILE A 147 -7.15 13.80 -2.23
N THR A 148 -6.04 13.72 -1.51
CA THR A 148 -4.70 13.95 -2.05
C THR A 148 -3.81 12.74 -1.81
N MET A 149 -3.27 12.17 -2.88
CA MET A 149 -2.29 11.09 -2.81
C MET A 149 -0.88 11.67 -2.68
N THR A 150 -0.10 11.18 -1.72
CA THR A 150 1.31 11.56 -1.51
C THR A 150 2.28 10.52 -2.04
N SER A 151 1.88 9.25 -2.04
CA SER A 151 2.59 8.16 -2.71
C SER A 151 1.58 7.17 -3.30
N PRO A 152 1.66 6.85 -4.60
CA PRO A 152 0.74 5.89 -5.23
C PRO A 152 0.94 4.45 -4.73
N GLY A 153 2.10 4.14 -4.13
CA GLY A 153 2.48 2.77 -3.81
C GLY A 153 2.74 1.91 -5.05
N SER A 154 2.83 0.60 -4.87
CA SER A 154 3.03 -0.37 -5.96
C SER A 154 2.71 -1.79 -5.52
N GLY A 155 2.47 -2.66 -6.51
CA GLY A 155 2.23 -4.09 -6.30
C GLY A 155 0.76 -4.45 -6.08
N TYR A 156 -0.18 -3.51 -6.22
CA TYR A 156 -1.62 -3.80 -6.17
C TYR A 156 -2.07 -4.47 -7.48
N CYS A 157 -2.66 -5.66 -7.40
CA CYS A 157 -3.24 -6.36 -8.55
C CYS A 157 -4.77 -6.24 -8.64
N SER A 158 -5.38 -5.67 -7.60
CA SER A 158 -6.80 -5.36 -7.48
C SER A 158 -6.96 -4.05 -6.69
N PRO A 159 -8.05 -3.30 -6.88
CA PRO A 159 -8.28 -2.06 -6.14
C PRO A 159 -8.28 -2.31 -4.61
N PRO A 160 -7.44 -1.61 -3.82
CA PRO A 160 -7.44 -1.74 -2.37
C PRO A 160 -8.68 -1.08 -1.75
N LYS A 161 -9.09 -1.57 -0.57
CA LYS A 161 -10.11 -0.92 0.25
C LYS A 161 -9.50 0.28 0.97
N VAL A 162 -10.14 1.44 0.84
CA VAL A 162 -9.74 2.70 1.47
C VAL A 162 -10.68 3.05 2.61
N THR A 163 -10.12 3.51 3.73
CA THR A 163 -10.88 4.04 4.87
C THR A 163 -10.26 5.32 5.41
N VAL A 164 -11.10 6.16 6.03
CA VAL A 164 -10.71 7.42 6.66
C VAL A 164 -11.26 7.43 8.08
N LYS A 165 -10.39 7.67 9.07
CA LYS A 165 -10.83 7.69 10.47
C LYS A 165 -11.80 8.85 10.71
N GLY A 166 -12.92 8.58 11.38
CA GLY A 166 -13.93 9.61 11.69
C GLY A 166 -14.97 9.83 10.59
N VAL A 167 -14.83 9.19 9.42
CA VAL A 167 -15.83 9.18 8.36
C VAL A 167 -16.28 7.74 8.14
N SER A 168 -17.58 7.49 8.20
CA SER A 168 -18.17 6.15 8.02
C SER A 168 -19.28 6.19 6.98
N GLY A 169 -19.59 5.04 6.38
CA GLY A 169 -20.62 4.95 5.33
C GLY A 169 -20.19 5.48 3.96
N VAL A 170 -18.90 5.73 3.75
CA VAL A 170 -18.35 6.18 2.47
C VAL A 170 -17.62 5.03 1.78
N GLU A 171 -17.99 4.77 0.53
CA GLU A 171 -17.24 3.87 -0.36
C GLU A 171 -16.28 4.69 -1.22
N PHE A 172 -15.11 4.11 -1.51
CA PHE A 172 -14.12 4.72 -2.40
C PHE A 172 -13.98 3.89 -3.66
N GLU A 173 -13.90 4.57 -4.79
CA GLU A 173 -13.48 3.99 -6.05
C GLU A 173 -11.99 4.28 -6.26
N VAL A 174 -11.21 3.22 -6.43
CA VAL A 174 -9.76 3.29 -6.64
C VAL A 174 -9.41 2.79 -8.02
N THR A 175 -8.75 3.63 -8.81
CA THR A 175 -8.19 3.29 -10.11
C THR A 175 -6.69 3.02 -9.96
N LEU A 176 -6.24 1.89 -10.49
CA LEU A 176 -4.83 1.50 -10.50
C LEU A 176 -4.16 1.85 -11.83
N SER A 177 -2.89 2.24 -11.75
CA SER A 177 -2.01 2.40 -12.91
C SER A 177 -1.09 1.20 -13.04
N PHE A 178 -1.05 0.64 -14.25
CA PHE A 178 -0.23 -0.51 -14.59
C PHE A 178 0.88 -0.07 -15.56
N ASN A 179 2.13 -0.36 -15.20
CA ASN A 179 3.33 0.22 -15.81
C ASN A 179 4.41 -0.83 -16.07
N LYS A 180 5.34 -0.49 -16.98
CA LYS A 180 6.55 -1.29 -17.23
C LYS A 180 7.55 -1.25 -16.06
N ASP A 181 7.63 -0.13 -15.35
CA ASP A 181 8.49 0.02 -14.19
C ASP A 181 7.96 -0.81 -13.01
N LEU A 182 8.68 -1.87 -12.67
CA LEU A 182 8.31 -2.85 -11.65
C LEU A 182 8.04 -2.21 -10.29
N LYS A 183 8.77 -1.14 -9.94
CA LYS A 183 8.65 -0.47 -8.64
C LYS A 183 7.44 0.46 -8.54
N LYS A 184 6.82 0.82 -9.68
CA LYS A 184 5.64 1.70 -9.78
C LYS A 184 4.40 0.99 -10.32
N ASN A 185 4.55 -0.24 -10.79
CA ASN A 185 3.48 -1.01 -11.39
C ASN A 185 2.44 -1.42 -10.34
N GLY A 186 1.15 -1.31 -10.69
CA GLY A 186 0.06 -1.53 -9.76
C GLY A 186 0.03 -0.48 -8.65
N GLY A 187 0.26 0.79 -8.99
CA GLY A 187 0.15 1.92 -8.06
C GLY A 187 -1.25 2.53 -8.11
N VAL A 188 -1.67 3.19 -7.04
CA VAL A 188 -2.94 3.94 -7.00
C VAL A 188 -2.81 5.21 -7.84
N GLU A 189 -3.53 5.27 -8.95
CA GLU A 189 -3.57 6.43 -9.84
C GLU A 189 -4.58 7.47 -9.35
N ARG A 190 -5.77 6.98 -8.98
CA ARG A 190 -6.88 7.82 -8.57
C ARG A 190 -7.64 7.16 -7.43
N CYS A 191 -8.08 7.98 -6.48
CA CYS A 191 -8.95 7.57 -5.39
C CYS A 191 -10.02 8.65 -5.23
N VAL A 192 -11.28 8.27 -5.36
CA VAL A 192 -12.42 9.16 -5.18
C VAL A 192 -13.50 8.52 -4.33
N VAL A 193 -14.35 9.36 -3.74
CA VAL A 193 -15.59 8.89 -3.14
C VAL A 193 -16.51 8.41 -4.24
N LYS A 194 -17.09 7.23 -4.05
CA LYS A 194 -18.11 6.68 -4.93
C LYS A 194 -19.43 7.38 -4.64
N GLU A 195 -20.05 7.92 -5.68
CA GLU A 195 -21.38 8.57 -5.61
C GLU A 195 -22.51 7.56 -5.38
#